data_AF-W8B375-F1
#
_entry.id   AF-W8B375-F1
#
_cell.length_a   1.000
_cell.length_b   1.000
_cell.length_c   1.000
_cell.angle_alpha   90.00
_cell.angle_beta   90.00
_cell.angle_gamma   90.00
#
_symmetry.space_group_name_H-M   'P 1'
#
loop_
_entity.id
_entity.type
_entity.pdbx_description
1 polymer ?
#
loop_
_entity_poly.entity_id
_entity_poly.type
_entity_poly.pdbx_seq_one_letter_code
_entity_poly.pdbx_strand_id
1 'polypeptide(L)'
;ALPIQVSAITGAFCDIRPPNWCVSEPYKMFLQNQELLWNPELNYYINLVRRLSDTITGKNLFFNTDWRFNEFPNAPAHALYVTCVELLSLPMAPTIVANNIVDVIVKGYSLIPQKEIHNYINAVGIILAALPETHWSVIYDRLQDALNAPKMIKWTYRFSAFELFNFKTVCESMLEKSYVLILAVAHSIFHHMGGFKLAAMTKYIAEKLKPCVRTEQQLIYLCHVFGPFLQRIDLEKPNTVAGIAIMIYEMLDVVDKAQGPLEYIDTICDFLYHIKYIHVGNVIKNESEVIIKRLRPALQLRLRFITRLNIEDINTDKNLNLPLVQQQQPQQQPQQQQQQQHPPPLQQQLASAVQQQA
;
A
#
# COMPACT_ATOMS: atom_id res chain seq x y z
N ALA A 1 -16.74 26.40 -20.34
CA ALA A 1 -15.94 26.12 -21.55
C ALA A 1 -16.04 24.64 -21.96
N LEU A 2 -15.60 23.69 -21.13
CA LEU A 2 -15.67 22.24 -21.41
C LEU A 2 -17.10 21.70 -21.70
N PRO A 3 -18.15 22.03 -20.92
CA PRO A 3 -19.51 21.54 -21.21
C PRO A 3 -20.02 21.95 -22.58
N ILE A 4 -19.70 23.19 -23.01
CA ILE A 4 -20.10 23.74 -24.31
C ILE A 4 -19.41 22.99 -25.46
N GLN A 5 -18.12 22.66 -25.30
CA GLN A 5 -17.38 21.87 -26.29
C GLN A 5 -17.94 20.45 -26.39
N VAL A 6 -18.23 19.81 -25.26
CA VAL A 6 -18.88 18.48 -25.26
C VAL A 6 -20.24 18.55 -25.93
N SER A 7 -21.05 19.57 -25.63
CA SER A 7 -22.35 19.76 -26.29
C SER A 7 -22.22 19.92 -27.81
N ALA A 8 -21.26 20.72 -28.29
CA ALA A 8 -21.03 20.93 -29.71
C ALA A 8 -20.61 19.65 -30.43
N ILE A 9 -19.68 18.88 -29.84
CA ILE A 9 -19.21 17.61 -30.41
C ILE A 9 -20.34 16.59 -30.41
N THR A 10 -21.04 16.41 -29.28
CA THR A 10 -22.11 15.42 -29.18
C THR A 10 -23.27 15.76 -30.13
N GLY A 11 -23.59 17.04 -30.30
CA GLY A 11 -24.57 17.53 -31.26
C GLY A 11 -24.16 17.29 -32.71
N ALA A 12 -22.88 17.45 -33.06
CA ALA A 12 -22.40 17.20 -34.43
C ALA A 12 -22.54 15.74 -34.88
N PHE A 13 -22.65 14.81 -33.93
CA PHE A 13 -22.75 13.37 -34.20
C PHE A 13 -24.16 12.78 -33.94
N CYS A 14 -25.14 13.58 -33.51
CA CYS A 14 -26.44 13.07 -33.07
C CYS A 14 -27.25 12.36 -34.18
N ASP A 15 -27.09 12.77 -35.44
CA ASP A 15 -27.77 12.19 -36.59
C ASP A 15 -27.07 10.93 -37.14
N ILE A 16 -25.81 10.72 -36.80
CA ILE A 16 -24.94 9.68 -37.38
C ILE A 16 -24.72 8.54 -36.38
N ARG A 17 -24.76 8.84 -35.08
CA ARG A 17 -24.43 7.92 -33.98
C ARG A 17 -25.65 7.63 -33.12
N PRO A 18 -25.86 6.38 -32.65
CA PRO A 18 -26.98 6.05 -31.78
C PRO A 18 -27.07 6.91 -30.51
N PRO A 19 -28.28 7.13 -29.96
CA PRO A 19 -28.48 8.03 -28.82
C PRO A 19 -27.65 7.69 -27.57
N ASN A 20 -27.37 6.42 -27.31
CA ASN A 20 -26.59 5.96 -26.15
C ASN A 20 -25.08 5.84 -26.42
N TRP A 21 -24.56 6.46 -27.49
CA TRP A 21 -23.14 6.39 -27.85
C TRP A 21 -22.22 6.98 -26.78
N CYS A 22 -22.46 8.24 -26.37
CA CYS A 22 -21.43 9.03 -25.69
C CYS A 22 -21.81 9.30 -24.23
N VAL A 23 -22.58 10.36 -24.02
CA VAL A 23 -22.97 10.85 -22.70
C VAL A 23 -24.23 10.18 -22.19
N SER A 24 -24.36 10.08 -20.87
CA SER A 24 -25.55 9.53 -20.22
C SER A 24 -26.78 10.43 -20.42
N GLU A 25 -27.97 9.84 -20.31
CA GLU A 25 -29.22 10.57 -20.49
C GLU A 25 -29.41 11.75 -19.51
N PRO A 26 -29.14 11.59 -18.19
CA PRO A 26 -29.20 12.73 -17.27
C PRO A 26 -28.26 13.87 -17.66
N TYR A 27 -27.07 13.55 -18.19
CA TYR A 27 -26.11 14.55 -18.65
C TYR A 27 -26.61 15.30 -19.90
N LYS A 28 -27.30 14.62 -20.83
CA LYS A 28 -27.92 15.30 -21.97
C LYS A 28 -29.00 16.29 -21.56
N MET A 29 -29.84 15.93 -20.58
CA MET A 29 -30.85 16.84 -20.05
C MET A 29 -30.23 18.09 -19.43
N PHE A 30 -29.07 17.94 -18.77
CA PHE A 30 -28.28 19.07 -18.28
C PHE A 30 -27.72 19.92 -19.43
N LEU A 31 -27.14 19.30 -20.47
CA LEU A 31 -26.60 20.04 -21.63
C LEU A 31 -27.67 20.87 -22.38
N GLN A 32 -28.92 20.43 -22.38
CA GLN A 32 -30.05 21.16 -22.98
C GLN A 32 -30.47 22.37 -22.14
N ASN A 33 -30.27 22.33 -20.82
CA ASN A 33 -30.70 23.35 -19.87
C ASN A 33 -29.50 23.93 -19.11
N GLN A 34 -28.64 24.66 -19.82
CA GLN A 34 -27.35 25.16 -19.30
C GLN A 34 -27.47 26.25 -18.22
N GLU A 35 -28.67 26.79 -17.98
CA GLU A 35 -28.93 27.75 -16.89
C GLU A 35 -29.03 27.07 -15.51
N LEU A 36 -29.18 25.74 -15.46
CA LEU A 36 -29.34 25.01 -14.21
C LEU A 36 -27.98 24.64 -13.60
N LEU A 37 -27.71 25.08 -12.37
CA LEU A 37 -26.62 24.52 -11.56
C LEU A 37 -26.95 23.07 -11.23
N TRP A 38 -26.31 22.13 -11.94
CA TRP A 38 -26.55 20.71 -11.71
C TRP A 38 -25.52 20.09 -10.77
N ASN A 39 -26.02 19.52 -9.67
CA ASN A 39 -25.26 18.73 -8.72
C ASN A 39 -25.78 17.29 -8.74
N PRO A 40 -25.17 16.37 -9.51
CA PRO A 40 -25.63 14.99 -9.62
C PRO A 40 -25.59 14.24 -8.28
N GLU A 41 -26.63 13.47 -8.00
CA GLU A 41 -26.68 12.60 -6.82
C GLU A 41 -25.82 11.34 -6.97
N LEU A 42 -25.57 10.61 -5.88
CA LEU A 42 -24.76 9.39 -5.89
C LEU A 42 -25.25 8.35 -6.92
N ASN A 43 -26.56 8.25 -7.14
CA ASN A 43 -27.15 7.32 -8.11
C ASN A 43 -26.68 7.59 -9.56
N TYR A 44 -26.43 8.85 -9.91
CA TYR A 44 -25.86 9.20 -11.21
C TYR A 44 -24.47 8.56 -11.40
N TYR A 45 -23.60 8.70 -10.40
CA TYR A 45 -22.27 8.11 -10.43
C TYR A 45 -22.29 6.59 -10.41
N ILE A 46 -23.21 5.98 -9.64
CA ILE A 46 -23.42 4.52 -9.65
C ILE A 46 -23.74 4.05 -11.08
N ASN A 47 -24.62 4.76 -11.79
CA ASN A 47 -25.00 4.40 -13.16
C ASN A 47 -23.83 4.57 -14.15
N LEU A 48 -22.99 5.60 -13.99
CA LEU A 48 -21.79 5.77 -14.79
C LEU A 48 -20.77 4.65 -14.58
N VAL A 49 -20.50 4.29 -13.32
CA VAL A 49 -19.60 3.19 -12.98
C VAL A 49 -20.16 1.86 -13.48
N ARG A 50 -21.48 1.63 -13.30
CA ARG A 50 -22.17 0.45 -13.83
C ARG A 50 -21.99 0.35 -15.34
N ARG A 51 -22.12 1.46 -16.07
CA ARG A 51 -21.97 1.49 -17.53
C ARG A 51 -20.62 0.91 -17.98
N LEU A 52 -19.53 1.30 -17.33
CA LEU A 52 -18.22 0.76 -17.61
C LEU A 52 -18.09 -0.70 -17.13
N SER A 53 -18.51 -0.99 -15.91
CA SER A 53 -18.44 -2.33 -15.30
C SER A 53 -19.14 -3.38 -16.18
N ASP A 54 -20.39 -3.13 -16.56
CA ASP A 54 -21.18 -4.01 -17.43
C ASP A 54 -20.49 -4.21 -18.79
N THR A 55 -19.98 -3.13 -19.39
CA THR A 55 -19.27 -3.21 -20.68
C THR A 55 -18.01 -4.08 -20.59
N ILE A 56 -17.24 -3.98 -19.50
CA ILE A 56 -16.06 -4.85 -19.25
C ILE A 56 -16.48 -6.32 -19.12
N THR A 57 -17.62 -6.60 -18.48
CA THR A 57 -18.14 -7.97 -18.33
C THR A 57 -18.83 -8.51 -19.59
N GLY A 58 -18.84 -7.77 -20.69
CA GLY A 58 -19.44 -8.17 -21.97
C GLY A 58 -20.92 -7.84 -22.11
N LYS A 59 -21.56 -7.23 -21.09
CA LYS A 59 -22.90 -6.65 -21.20
C LYS A 59 -22.77 -5.29 -21.91
N ASN A 60 -22.76 -5.30 -23.25
CA ASN A 60 -22.63 -4.08 -24.02
C ASN A 60 -23.88 -3.19 -23.86
N LEU A 61 -23.71 -2.11 -23.10
CA LEU A 61 -24.71 -1.04 -22.96
C LEU A 61 -24.64 -0.02 -24.11
N PHE A 62 -23.56 -0.04 -24.87
CA PHE A 62 -23.38 0.73 -26.09
C PHE A 62 -23.85 -0.09 -27.30
N PHE A 63 -24.35 0.60 -28.33
CA PHE A 63 -24.82 -0.06 -29.55
C PHE A 63 -23.70 -0.87 -30.22
N ASN A 64 -24.05 -1.98 -30.86
CA ASN A 64 -23.07 -2.86 -31.49
C ASN A 64 -22.33 -2.11 -32.61
N THR A 65 -21.03 -1.94 -32.43
CA THR A 65 -20.19 -1.04 -33.22
C THR A 65 -19.03 -1.83 -33.82
N ASP A 66 -18.77 -1.62 -35.12
CA ASP A 66 -17.58 -2.19 -35.77
C ASP A 66 -16.33 -1.38 -35.38
N TRP A 67 -15.60 -1.85 -34.38
CA TRP A 67 -14.45 -1.15 -33.81
C TRP A 67 -13.29 -0.88 -34.79
N ARG A 68 -13.25 -1.57 -35.95
CA ARG A 68 -12.21 -1.36 -36.97
C ARG A 68 -12.26 0.04 -37.59
N PHE A 69 -13.44 0.66 -37.59
CA PHE A 69 -13.70 1.97 -38.18
C PHE A 69 -13.99 3.04 -37.14
N ASN A 70 -13.55 2.82 -35.89
CA ASN A 70 -13.77 3.75 -34.80
C ASN A 70 -12.46 4.15 -34.14
N GLU A 71 -12.49 5.29 -33.46
CA GLU A 71 -11.32 5.84 -32.76
C GLU A 71 -10.84 4.93 -31.62
N PHE A 72 -11.74 4.11 -31.06
CA PHE A 72 -11.43 3.19 -29.97
C PHE A 72 -11.32 1.74 -30.46
N PRO A 73 -10.37 0.96 -29.92
CA PRO A 73 -10.12 -0.40 -30.37
C PRO A 73 -11.18 -1.42 -29.92
N ASN A 74 -11.99 -1.09 -28.90
CA ASN A 74 -13.00 -1.98 -28.33
C ASN A 74 -14.01 -1.21 -27.45
N ALA A 75 -15.08 -1.91 -27.04
CA ALA A 75 -16.17 -1.34 -26.24
C ALA A 75 -15.72 -0.83 -24.85
N PRO A 76 -14.90 -1.56 -24.05
CA PRO A 76 -14.42 -1.06 -22.77
C PRO A 76 -13.59 0.23 -22.89
N ALA A 77 -12.72 0.33 -23.89
CA ALA A 77 -11.94 1.54 -24.14
C ALA A 77 -12.86 2.72 -24.44
N HIS A 78 -13.82 2.54 -25.35
CA HIS A 78 -14.83 3.56 -25.65
C HIS A 78 -15.60 3.98 -24.39
N ALA A 79 -16.15 3.03 -23.64
CA ALA A 79 -16.91 3.25 -22.41
C ALA A 79 -16.12 4.05 -21.37
N LEU A 80 -14.83 3.74 -21.22
CA LEU A 80 -13.93 4.45 -20.32
C LEU A 80 -13.78 5.90 -20.75
N TYR A 81 -13.37 6.15 -21.99
CA TYR A 81 -13.05 7.51 -22.46
C TYR A 81 -14.28 8.42 -22.46
N VAL A 82 -15.44 7.94 -22.93
CA VAL A 82 -16.67 8.76 -22.89
C VAL A 82 -17.11 9.06 -21.47
N THR A 83 -16.92 8.11 -20.53
CA THR A 83 -17.19 8.34 -19.11
C THR A 83 -16.23 9.36 -18.50
N CYS A 84 -14.94 9.29 -18.83
CA CYS A 84 -13.97 10.29 -18.38
C CYS A 84 -14.27 11.69 -18.93
N VAL A 85 -14.63 11.80 -20.22
CA VAL A 85 -15.02 13.07 -20.84
C VAL A 85 -16.26 13.65 -20.15
N GLU A 86 -17.27 12.82 -19.88
CA GLU A 86 -18.47 13.23 -19.15
C GLU A 86 -18.12 13.74 -17.73
N LEU A 87 -17.29 13.01 -16.98
CA LEU A 87 -16.86 13.42 -15.64
C LEU A 87 -16.06 14.73 -15.64
N LEU A 88 -15.16 14.92 -16.61
CA LEU A 88 -14.34 16.13 -16.76
C LEU A 88 -15.17 17.36 -17.19
N SER A 89 -16.37 17.14 -17.71
CA SER A 89 -17.26 18.20 -18.17
C SER A 89 -18.40 18.50 -17.19
N LEU A 90 -18.46 17.82 -16.04
CA LEU A 90 -19.38 18.18 -14.97
C LEU A 90 -19.11 19.60 -14.43
N PRO A 91 -20.15 20.39 -14.07
CA PRO A 91 -20.00 21.76 -13.57
C PRO A 91 -19.59 21.80 -12.09
N MET A 92 -18.65 20.95 -11.67
CA MET A 92 -18.20 20.84 -10.27
C MET A 92 -16.69 20.75 -10.18
N ALA A 93 -16.17 20.99 -8.98
CA ALA A 93 -14.75 20.83 -8.73
C ALA A 93 -14.30 19.36 -8.94
N PRO A 94 -13.13 19.12 -9.55
CA PRO A 94 -12.55 17.79 -9.77
C PRO A 94 -12.54 16.89 -8.52
N THR A 95 -12.23 17.49 -7.37
CA THR A 95 -12.17 16.78 -6.09
C THR A 95 -13.54 16.29 -5.63
N ILE A 96 -14.61 17.06 -5.87
CA ILE A 96 -15.99 16.65 -5.55
C ILE A 96 -16.40 15.48 -6.44
N VAL A 97 -16.15 15.58 -7.74
CA VAL A 97 -16.44 14.52 -8.72
C VAL A 97 -15.73 13.22 -8.33
N ALA A 98 -14.43 13.29 -8.04
CA ALA A 98 -13.65 12.13 -7.65
C ALA A 98 -14.12 11.52 -6.32
N ASN A 99 -14.46 12.35 -5.33
CA ASN A 99 -15.03 11.88 -4.06
C ASN A 99 -16.34 11.13 -4.26
N ASN A 100 -17.22 11.62 -5.13
CA ASN A 100 -18.48 10.95 -5.47
C ASN A 100 -18.25 9.61 -6.19
N ILE A 101 -17.23 9.52 -7.05
CA ILE A 101 -16.83 8.25 -7.68
C ILE A 101 -16.32 7.24 -6.64
N VAL A 102 -15.53 7.67 -5.66
CA VAL A 102 -15.11 6.80 -4.54
C VAL A 102 -16.32 6.38 -3.68
N ASP A 103 -17.26 7.30 -3.44
CA ASP A 103 -18.46 7.06 -2.65
C ASP A 103 -19.42 6.05 -3.30
N VAL A 104 -19.32 5.79 -4.62
CA VAL A 104 -20.04 4.68 -5.27
C VAL A 104 -19.75 3.36 -4.55
N ILE A 105 -18.52 3.15 -4.11
CA ILE A 105 -18.15 1.97 -3.32
C ILE A 105 -18.40 2.24 -1.83
N VAL A 106 -17.85 3.31 -1.26
CA VAL A 106 -17.85 3.49 0.20
C VAL A 106 -19.26 3.68 0.78
N LYS A 107 -20.14 4.40 0.08
CA LYS A 107 -21.52 4.67 0.50
C LYS A 107 -22.54 3.86 -0.31
N GLY A 108 -22.27 3.64 -1.59
CA GLY A 108 -23.17 2.94 -2.50
C GLY A 108 -23.11 1.42 -2.46
N TYR A 109 -22.20 0.79 -1.68
CA TYR A 109 -22.04 -0.67 -1.67
C TYR A 109 -23.32 -1.45 -1.40
N SER A 110 -24.28 -0.91 -0.63
CA SER A 110 -25.55 -1.57 -0.35
C SER A 110 -26.48 -1.65 -1.54
N LEU A 111 -26.26 -0.80 -2.56
CA LEU A 111 -27.00 -0.77 -3.82
C LEU A 111 -26.36 -1.64 -4.91
N ILE A 112 -25.15 -2.16 -4.66
CA ILE A 112 -24.40 -2.99 -5.59
C ILE A 112 -24.60 -4.47 -5.22
N PRO A 113 -24.95 -5.35 -6.16
CA PRO A 113 -25.01 -6.78 -5.91
C PRO A 113 -23.66 -7.30 -5.38
N GLN A 114 -23.67 -8.06 -4.27
CA GLN A 114 -22.44 -8.53 -3.62
C GLN A 114 -21.50 -9.31 -4.56
N LYS A 115 -22.07 -10.08 -5.51
CA LYS A 115 -21.29 -10.83 -6.51
C LYS A 115 -20.58 -9.95 -7.53
N GLU A 116 -21.04 -8.71 -7.71
CA GLU A 116 -20.51 -7.77 -8.71
C GLU A 116 -19.62 -6.69 -8.08
N ILE A 117 -19.48 -6.62 -6.75
CA ILE A 117 -18.78 -5.53 -6.06
C ILE A 117 -17.33 -5.35 -6.56
N HIS A 118 -16.62 -6.44 -6.85
CA HIS A 118 -15.27 -6.38 -7.37
C HIS A 118 -15.21 -5.78 -8.78
N ASN A 119 -16.24 -5.97 -9.61
CA ASN A 119 -16.32 -5.37 -10.94
C ASN A 119 -16.50 -3.84 -10.84
N TYR A 120 -17.33 -3.38 -9.89
CA TYR A 120 -17.51 -1.95 -9.62
C TYR A 120 -16.23 -1.33 -9.04
N ILE A 121 -15.58 -1.99 -8.09
CA ILE A 121 -14.28 -1.54 -7.54
C ILE A 121 -13.27 -1.41 -8.68
N ASN A 122 -13.18 -2.42 -9.55
CA ASN A 122 -12.31 -2.40 -10.72
C ASN A 122 -12.61 -1.23 -11.67
N ALA A 123 -13.88 -1.01 -12.00
CA ALA A 123 -14.31 0.10 -12.86
C ALA A 123 -13.97 1.48 -12.24
N VAL A 124 -14.17 1.66 -10.94
CA VAL A 124 -13.77 2.88 -10.21
C VAL A 124 -12.26 3.10 -10.30
N GLY A 125 -11.47 2.05 -10.10
CA GLY A 125 -10.02 2.10 -10.23
C GLY A 125 -9.57 2.55 -11.62
N ILE A 126 -10.13 1.95 -12.68
CA ILE A 126 -9.83 2.30 -14.07
C ILE A 126 -10.19 3.76 -14.36
N ILE A 127 -11.39 4.20 -13.97
CA ILE A 127 -11.86 5.58 -14.19
C ILE A 127 -10.93 6.58 -13.53
N LEU A 128 -10.67 6.43 -12.22
CA LEU A 128 -9.83 7.38 -11.49
C LEU A 128 -8.38 7.34 -11.99
N ALA A 129 -7.83 6.17 -12.32
CA ALA A 129 -6.51 6.05 -12.89
C ALA A 129 -6.37 6.71 -14.28
N ALA A 130 -7.45 6.80 -15.05
CA ALA A 130 -7.48 7.49 -16.35
C ALA A 130 -7.64 9.02 -16.23
N LEU A 131 -8.17 9.52 -15.11
CA LEU A 131 -8.38 10.94 -14.89
C LEU A 131 -7.08 11.70 -14.50
N PRO A 132 -7.07 13.05 -14.56
CA PRO A 132 -5.96 13.89 -14.09
C PRO A 132 -5.68 13.76 -12.58
N GLU A 133 -4.51 14.25 -12.16
CA GLU A 133 -4.04 14.20 -10.75
C GLU A 133 -5.01 14.78 -9.73
N THR A 134 -5.72 15.84 -10.09
CA THR A 134 -6.75 16.47 -9.23
C THR A 134 -7.91 15.53 -8.88
N HIS A 135 -8.09 14.43 -9.60
CA HIS A 135 -9.12 13.43 -9.32
C HIS A 135 -8.55 12.26 -8.52
N TRP A 136 -7.50 11.58 -9.03
CA TRP A 136 -7.01 10.37 -8.37
C TRP A 136 -6.28 10.63 -7.05
N SER A 137 -5.70 11.82 -6.85
CA SER A 137 -4.98 12.14 -5.60
C SER A 137 -5.89 12.22 -4.38
N VAL A 138 -7.20 12.38 -4.58
CA VAL A 138 -8.23 12.37 -3.52
C VAL A 138 -8.22 11.08 -2.71
N ILE A 139 -7.76 9.95 -3.28
CA ILE A 139 -7.66 8.70 -2.54
C ILE A 139 -6.73 8.82 -1.33
N TYR A 140 -5.68 9.64 -1.41
CA TYR A 140 -4.77 9.84 -0.28
C TYR A 140 -5.43 10.64 0.84
N ASP A 141 -6.34 11.56 0.51
CA ASP A 141 -7.14 12.26 1.53
C ASP A 141 -8.11 11.30 2.22
N ARG A 142 -8.76 10.40 1.46
CA ARG A 142 -9.62 9.35 2.03
C ARG A 142 -8.86 8.37 2.91
N LEU A 143 -7.64 8.00 2.52
CA LEU A 143 -6.76 7.17 3.33
C LEU A 143 -6.32 7.89 4.61
N GLN A 144 -6.04 9.20 4.51
CA GLN A 144 -5.74 10.05 5.67
C GLN A 144 -6.93 10.13 6.63
N ASP A 145 -8.15 10.33 6.12
CA ASP A 145 -9.37 10.32 6.92
C ASP A 145 -9.57 8.98 7.65
N ALA A 146 -9.32 7.86 6.96
CA ALA A 146 -9.38 6.52 7.53
C ALA A 146 -8.35 6.33 8.66
N LEU A 147 -7.12 6.80 8.46
CA LEU A 147 -6.07 6.75 9.48
C LEU A 147 -6.40 7.61 10.71
N ASN A 148 -6.99 8.78 10.50
CA ASN A 148 -7.33 9.73 11.56
C ASN A 148 -8.70 9.46 12.21
N ALA A 149 -9.42 8.43 11.76
CA ALA A 149 -10.70 8.06 12.34
C ALA A 149 -10.55 7.76 13.85
N PRO A 150 -11.43 8.27 14.73
CA PRO A 150 -11.32 8.05 16.16
C PRO A 150 -11.27 6.57 16.57
N LYS A 151 -11.99 5.71 15.84
CA LYS A 151 -12.01 4.27 16.05
C LYS A 151 -10.74 3.56 15.58
N MET A 152 -10.01 4.13 14.61
CA MET A 152 -8.68 3.64 14.21
C MET A 152 -7.65 3.97 15.29
N ILE A 153 -7.66 5.22 15.80
CA ILE A 153 -6.69 5.68 16.80
C ILE A 153 -6.86 4.97 18.14
N LYS A 154 -8.10 4.84 18.63
CA LYS A 154 -8.38 4.21 19.93
C LYS A 154 -8.52 2.69 19.85
N TRP A 155 -8.60 2.15 18.64
CA TRP A 155 -8.91 0.75 18.34
C TRP A 155 -9.96 0.13 19.28
N THR A 156 -11.20 0.62 19.22
CA THR A 156 -12.29 0.13 20.08
C THR A 156 -12.96 -1.14 19.56
N TYR A 157 -12.35 -1.82 18.59
CA TYR A 157 -12.90 -3.02 17.97
C TYR A 157 -12.53 -4.27 18.76
N ARG A 158 -13.42 -5.26 18.75
CA ARG A 158 -13.13 -6.60 19.30
C ARG A 158 -12.28 -7.45 18.34
N PHE A 159 -12.26 -7.08 17.07
CA PHE A 159 -11.57 -7.80 16.00
C PHE A 159 -10.18 -7.22 15.81
N SER A 160 -9.27 -8.07 15.34
CA SER A 160 -7.91 -7.66 14.99
C SER A 160 -7.91 -6.74 13.76
N ALA A 161 -6.83 -5.98 13.60
CA ALA A 161 -6.62 -5.15 12.42
C ALA A 161 -6.64 -5.97 11.12
N PHE A 162 -6.04 -7.17 11.15
CA PHE A 162 -6.00 -8.07 10.01
C PHE A 162 -7.38 -8.57 9.57
N GLU A 163 -8.28 -8.84 10.51
CA GLU A 163 -9.66 -9.22 10.18
C GLU A 163 -10.44 -8.06 9.56
N LEU A 164 -10.31 -6.85 10.11
CA LEU A 164 -11.03 -5.66 9.63
C LEU A 164 -10.46 -5.08 8.32
N PHE A 165 -9.24 -5.43 7.95
CA PHE A 165 -8.65 -5.05 6.67
C PHE A 165 -8.78 -6.14 5.60
N ASN A 166 -9.35 -7.30 5.95
CA ASN A 166 -9.63 -8.38 5.00
C ASN A 166 -11.03 -8.24 4.39
N PHE A 167 -11.09 -7.97 3.08
CA PHE A 167 -12.35 -7.74 2.37
C PHE A 167 -13.32 -8.91 2.49
N LYS A 168 -12.82 -10.14 2.31
CA LYS A 168 -13.63 -11.35 2.37
C LYS A 168 -14.21 -11.52 3.76
N THR A 169 -13.37 -11.46 4.79
CA THR A 169 -13.79 -11.61 6.19
C THR A 169 -14.83 -10.56 6.57
N VAL A 170 -14.62 -9.29 6.22
CA VAL A 170 -15.54 -8.21 6.56
C VAL A 170 -16.88 -8.33 5.83
N CYS A 171 -16.88 -8.73 4.56
CA CYS A 171 -18.11 -8.92 3.80
C CYS A 171 -18.91 -10.14 4.28
N GLU A 172 -18.25 -11.28 4.49
CA GLU A 172 -18.91 -12.53 4.91
C GLU A 172 -19.42 -12.45 6.35
N SER A 173 -18.65 -11.84 7.26
CA SER A 173 -19.00 -11.70 8.68
C SER A 173 -19.81 -10.42 8.98
N MET A 174 -20.24 -9.69 7.95
CA MET A 174 -21.02 -8.44 8.05
C MET A 174 -20.42 -7.39 9.00
N LEU A 175 -19.09 -7.28 9.05
CA LEU A 175 -18.39 -6.33 9.91
C LEU A 175 -18.45 -4.89 9.34
N GLU A 176 -17.92 -3.94 10.12
CA GLU A 176 -17.75 -2.55 9.69
C GLU A 176 -16.81 -2.50 8.47
N LYS A 177 -17.27 -1.86 7.40
CA LYS A 177 -16.61 -1.89 6.08
C LYS A 177 -15.81 -0.63 5.75
N SER A 178 -15.79 0.35 6.66
CA SER A 178 -15.24 1.69 6.44
C SER A 178 -13.80 1.65 5.93
N TYR A 179 -12.93 0.91 6.62
CA TYR A 179 -11.51 0.80 6.24
C TYR A 179 -11.31 -0.08 5.00
N VAL A 180 -11.96 -1.24 4.96
CA VAL A 180 -11.70 -2.22 3.89
C VAL A 180 -12.19 -1.77 2.51
N LEU A 181 -13.27 -0.98 2.45
CA LEU A 181 -13.77 -0.42 1.18
C LEU A 181 -12.82 0.65 0.65
N ILE A 182 -12.32 1.54 1.51
CA ILE A 182 -11.33 2.54 1.11
C ILE A 182 -10.05 1.86 0.64
N LEU A 183 -9.59 0.84 1.38
CA LEU A 183 -8.41 0.05 1.02
C LEU A 183 -8.59 -0.63 -0.35
N ALA A 184 -9.75 -1.26 -0.60
CA ALA A 184 -10.04 -1.93 -1.86
C ALA A 184 -10.10 -0.95 -3.05
N VAL A 185 -10.68 0.23 -2.85
CA VAL A 185 -10.67 1.29 -3.87
C VAL A 185 -9.24 1.78 -4.14
N ALA A 186 -8.45 2.02 -3.08
CA ALA A 186 -7.05 2.44 -3.23
C ALA A 186 -6.23 1.39 -4.00
N HIS A 187 -6.38 0.11 -3.65
CA HIS A 187 -5.71 -0.98 -4.36
C HIS A 187 -6.12 -1.02 -5.84
N SER A 188 -7.40 -0.86 -6.15
CA SER A 188 -7.85 -0.86 -7.53
C SER A 188 -7.29 0.32 -8.32
N ILE A 189 -7.27 1.52 -7.75
CA ILE A 189 -6.67 2.70 -8.38
C ILE A 189 -5.18 2.46 -8.64
N PHE A 190 -4.42 2.00 -7.64
CA PHE A 190 -2.98 1.77 -7.77
C PHE A 190 -2.66 0.66 -8.76
N HIS A 191 -3.52 -0.35 -8.86
CA HIS A 191 -3.39 -1.41 -9.86
C HIS A 191 -3.48 -0.86 -11.29
N HIS A 192 -4.34 0.14 -11.53
CA HIS A 192 -4.52 0.73 -12.87
C HIS A 192 -3.64 1.95 -13.16
N MET A 193 -2.97 2.51 -12.15
CA MET A 193 -2.02 3.61 -12.35
C MET A 193 -0.82 3.18 -13.18
N GLY A 194 -0.39 3.99 -14.15
CA GLY A 194 0.89 3.80 -14.83
C GLY A 194 2.09 4.16 -13.93
N GLY A 195 3.29 3.73 -14.31
CA GLY A 195 4.43 3.80 -13.38
C GLY A 195 4.88 5.18 -12.95
N PHE A 196 4.66 6.23 -13.77
CA PHE A 196 4.88 7.61 -13.33
C PHE A 196 3.96 8.02 -12.18
N LYS A 197 2.68 7.62 -12.21
CA LYS A 197 1.72 7.89 -11.13
C LYS A 197 2.05 7.06 -9.89
N LEU A 198 2.48 5.81 -10.09
CA LEU A 198 2.90 4.94 -8.98
C LEU A 198 4.17 5.46 -8.29
N ALA A 199 5.12 6.02 -9.03
CA ALA A 199 6.29 6.68 -8.45
C ALA A 199 5.92 7.88 -7.57
N ALA A 200 4.87 8.64 -7.94
CA ALA A 200 4.35 9.74 -7.12
C ALA A 200 3.71 9.27 -5.80
N MET A 201 3.31 8.00 -5.69
CA MET A 201 2.75 7.43 -4.46
C MET A 201 3.68 7.62 -3.26
N THR A 202 5.00 7.51 -3.45
CA THR A 202 5.96 7.69 -2.36
C THR A 202 5.94 9.09 -1.78
N LYS A 203 5.80 10.11 -2.63
CA LYS A 203 5.63 11.50 -2.23
C LYS A 203 4.36 11.67 -1.38
N TYR A 204 3.22 11.17 -1.87
CA TYR A 204 1.95 11.29 -1.15
C TYR A 204 1.94 10.53 0.18
N ILE A 205 2.57 9.35 0.24
CA ILE A 205 2.76 8.61 1.50
C ILE A 205 3.59 9.45 2.47
N ALA A 206 4.72 10.00 2.04
CA ALA A 206 5.60 10.79 2.89
C ALA A 206 4.93 12.07 3.42
N GLU A 207 4.20 12.79 2.57
CA GLU A 207 3.62 14.11 2.89
C GLU A 207 2.29 14.01 3.63
N LYS A 208 1.42 13.06 3.28
CA LYS A 208 0.04 12.98 3.82
C LYS A 208 -0.16 11.85 4.84
N LEU A 209 0.35 10.65 4.55
CA LEU A 209 -0.02 9.47 5.33
C LEU A 209 0.93 9.19 6.49
N LYS A 210 2.25 9.28 6.26
CA LYS A 210 3.29 9.08 7.27
C LYS A 210 3.08 9.95 8.53
N PRO A 211 2.73 11.25 8.44
CA PRO A 211 2.51 12.08 9.64
C PRO A 211 1.35 11.64 10.54
N CYS A 212 0.41 10.85 10.01
CA CYS A 212 -0.77 10.40 10.74
C CYS A 212 -0.51 9.18 11.63
N VAL A 213 0.60 8.47 11.41
CA VAL A 213 0.87 7.20 12.08
C VAL A 213 1.40 7.43 13.49
N ARG A 214 0.60 7.03 14.48
CA ARG A 214 0.90 7.08 15.92
C ARG A 214 0.63 5.76 16.63
N THR A 215 -0.13 4.87 15.99
CA THR A 215 -0.58 3.60 16.55
C THR A 215 -0.21 2.43 15.67
N GLU A 216 -0.14 1.25 16.26
CA GLU A 216 0.18 0.00 15.60
C GLU A 216 -0.81 -0.32 14.46
N GLN A 217 -2.10 -0.11 14.68
CA GLN A 217 -3.13 -0.39 13.68
C GLN A 217 -3.06 0.55 12.47
N GLN A 218 -2.68 1.83 12.69
CA GLN A 218 -2.41 2.77 11.60
C GLN A 218 -1.20 2.33 10.76
N LEU A 219 -0.12 1.88 11.40
CA LEU A 219 1.06 1.35 10.71
C LEU A 219 0.68 0.13 9.87
N ILE A 220 -0.04 -0.82 10.45
CA ILE A 220 -0.50 -2.03 9.76
C ILE A 220 -1.41 -1.68 8.57
N TYR A 221 -2.34 -0.74 8.75
CA TYR A 221 -3.22 -0.29 7.66
C TYR A 221 -2.40 0.26 6.50
N LEU A 222 -1.42 1.11 6.78
CA LEU A 222 -0.57 1.69 5.73
C LEU A 222 0.30 0.62 5.04
N CYS A 223 0.82 -0.37 5.78
CA CYS A 223 1.48 -1.53 5.18
C CYS A 223 0.56 -2.29 4.21
N HIS A 224 -0.72 -2.44 4.53
CA HIS A 224 -1.69 -3.03 3.60
C HIS A 224 -1.93 -2.15 2.37
N VAL A 225 -1.84 -0.82 2.48
CA VAL A 225 -2.06 0.10 1.36
C VAL A 225 -1.01 -0.08 0.26
N PHE A 226 0.28 -0.05 0.59
CA PHE A 226 1.35 -0.09 -0.42
C PHE A 226 2.02 -1.46 -0.57
N GLY A 227 1.92 -2.36 0.42
CA GLY A 227 2.58 -3.66 0.44
C GLY A 227 2.39 -4.48 -0.84
N PRO A 228 1.15 -4.63 -1.37
CA PRO A 228 0.89 -5.36 -2.61
C PRO A 228 1.57 -4.79 -3.86
N PHE A 229 2.02 -3.53 -3.82
CA PHE A 229 2.57 -2.82 -4.97
C PHE A 229 4.10 -2.72 -4.93
N LEU A 230 4.76 -3.19 -3.86
CA LEU A 230 6.21 -3.07 -3.70
C LEU A 230 6.99 -3.66 -4.88
N GLN A 231 6.65 -4.88 -5.31
CA GLN A 231 7.30 -5.52 -6.46
C GLN A 231 7.14 -4.69 -7.74
N ARG A 232 5.95 -4.13 -7.97
CA ARG A 232 5.69 -3.32 -9.17
C ARG A 232 6.47 -2.01 -9.14
N ILE A 233 6.50 -1.33 -7.99
CA ILE A 233 7.28 -0.10 -7.79
C ILE A 233 8.76 -0.35 -8.05
N ASP A 234 9.28 -1.48 -7.57
CA ASP A 234 10.68 -1.86 -7.73
C ASP A 234 11.05 -2.05 -9.20
N LEU A 235 10.17 -2.71 -9.97
CA LEU A 235 10.34 -2.93 -11.41
C LEU A 235 10.27 -1.64 -12.22
N GLU A 236 9.34 -0.74 -11.89
CA GLU A 236 9.13 0.50 -12.65
C GLU A 236 10.15 1.58 -12.30
N LYS A 237 10.62 1.64 -11.05
CA LYS A 237 11.60 2.62 -10.59
C LYS A 237 12.48 2.06 -9.47
N PRO A 238 13.66 1.49 -9.80
CA PRO A 238 14.61 0.96 -8.83
C PRO A 238 14.93 1.95 -7.71
N ASN A 239 15.20 1.43 -6.51
CA ASN A 239 15.48 2.19 -5.27
C ASN A 239 14.30 2.96 -4.67
N THR A 240 13.15 3.04 -5.32
CA THR A 240 11.96 3.70 -4.75
C THR A 240 11.44 2.94 -3.51
N VAL A 241 11.51 1.60 -3.55
CA VAL A 241 11.14 0.74 -2.41
C VAL A 241 12.06 0.96 -1.19
N ALA A 242 13.34 1.30 -1.41
CA ALA A 242 14.26 1.65 -0.32
C ALA A 242 13.76 2.86 0.49
N GLY A 243 13.27 3.90 -0.21
CA GLY A 243 12.65 5.06 0.44
C GLY A 243 11.39 4.69 1.23
N ILE A 244 10.53 3.82 0.68
CA ILE A 244 9.36 3.31 1.40
C ILE A 244 9.77 2.54 2.64
N ALA A 245 10.75 1.65 2.53
CA ALA A 245 11.24 0.86 3.64
C ALA A 245 11.76 1.73 4.79
N ILE A 246 12.56 2.76 4.49
CA ILE A 246 13.01 3.74 5.50
C ILE A 246 11.81 4.41 6.17
N MET A 247 10.80 4.84 5.40
CA MET A 247 9.57 5.42 5.97
C MET A 247 8.87 4.47 6.94
N ILE A 248 8.83 3.16 6.65
CA ILE A 248 8.23 2.17 7.56
C ILE A 248 9.02 2.08 8.86
N TYR A 249 10.36 2.05 8.81
CA TYR A 249 11.18 2.07 10.02
C TYR A 249 10.95 3.34 10.85
N GLU A 250 10.88 4.51 10.20
CA GLU A 250 10.60 5.77 10.88
C GLU A 250 9.22 5.78 11.53
N MET A 251 8.20 5.26 10.86
CA MET A 251 6.85 5.12 11.43
C MET A 251 6.82 4.12 12.58
N LEU A 252 7.56 3.01 12.48
CA LEU A 252 7.71 2.04 13.57
C LEU A 252 8.36 2.68 14.80
N ASP A 253 9.39 3.50 14.63
CA ASP A 253 10.03 4.24 15.72
C ASP A 253 9.04 5.20 16.41
N VAL A 254 8.17 5.85 15.65
CA VAL A 254 7.10 6.70 16.21
C VAL A 254 6.09 5.88 17.00
N VAL A 255 5.63 4.75 16.45
CA VAL A 255 4.64 3.88 17.10
C VAL A 255 5.21 3.24 18.37
N ASP A 256 6.46 2.77 18.31
CA ASP A 256 7.16 2.13 19.42
C ASP A 256 7.30 3.07 20.64
N LYS A 257 7.50 4.36 20.38
CA LYS A 257 7.59 5.41 21.41
C LYS A 257 6.22 5.90 21.89
N ALA A 258 5.22 5.88 21.03
CA ALA A 258 3.89 6.41 21.34
C ALA A 258 3.02 5.43 22.13
N GLN A 259 3.22 4.12 21.97
CA GLN A 259 2.39 3.08 22.59
C GLN A 259 3.16 2.17 23.54
N GLY A 260 2.41 1.45 24.38
CA GLY A 260 2.94 0.34 25.20
C GLY A 260 3.46 -0.82 24.35
N PRO A 261 3.60 -2.02 24.94
CA PRO A 261 4.02 -3.21 24.20
C PRO A 261 3.16 -3.41 22.94
N LEU A 262 3.80 -3.64 21.80
CA LEU A 262 3.14 -3.89 20.53
C LEU A 262 2.58 -5.32 20.48
N GLU A 263 1.35 -5.47 20.00
CA GLU A 263 0.63 -6.76 19.94
C GLU A 263 1.09 -7.59 18.73
N TYR A 264 1.34 -6.94 17.59
CA TYR A 264 1.62 -7.55 16.29
C TYR A 264 3.09 -7.40 15.88
N ILE A 265 3.97 -7.36 16.88
CA ILE A 265 5.42 -7.15 16.71
C ILE A 265 6.03 -8.14 15.71
N ASP A 266 5.66 -9.42 15.78
CA ASP A 266 6.22 -10.47 14.92
C ASP A 266 5.84 -10.25 13.45
N THR A 267 4.56 -9.97 13.18
CA THR A 267 4.07 -9.72 11.82
C THR A 267 4.68 -8.47 11.19
N ILE A 268 4.88 -7.41 11.97
CA ILE A 268 5.57 -6.19 11.50
C ILE A 268 7.03 -6.51 11.16
N CYS A 269 7.73 -7.26 12.01
CA CYS A 269 9.11 -7.67 11.76
C CYS A 269 9.22 -8.58 10.53
N ASP A 270 8.33 -9.54 10.36
CA ASP A 270 8.30 -10.44 9.20
C ASP A 270 8.14 -9.67 7.89
N PHE A 271 7.26 -8.66 7.89
CA PHE A 271 7.10 -7.79 6.72
C PHE A 271 8.36 -6.97 6.41
N LEU A 272 9.05 -6.45 7.44
CA LEU A 272 10.33 -5.75 7.25
C LEU A 272 11.43 -6.68 6.73
N TYR A 273 11.47 -7.94 7.20
CA TYR A 273 12.37 -8.96 6.65
C TYR A 273 12.04 -9.30 5.19
N HIS A 274 10.76 -9.42 4.85
CA HIS A 274 10.34 -9.62 3.47
C HIS A 274 10.85 -8.49 2.57
N ILE A 275 10.66 -7.22 2.97
CA ILE A 275 11.15 -6.06 2.23
C ILE A 275 12.67 -6.09 2.09
N LYS A 276 13.40 -6.41 3.18
CA LYS A 276 14.85 -6.55 3.15
C LYS A 276 15.29 -7.59 2.13
N TYR A 277 14.77 -8.81 2.20
CA TYR A 277 15.32 -9.92 1.40
C TYR A 277 14.84 -9.94 -0.04
N ILE A 278 13.63 -9.44 -0.32
CA ILE A 278 13.04 -9.50 -1.66
C ILE A 278 13.31 -8.24 -2.48
N HIS A 279 13.38 -7.06 -1.84
CA HIS A 279 13.44 -5.79 -2.57
C HIS A 279 14.74 -5.01 -2.33
N VAL A 280 15.08 -4.74 -1.06
CA VAL A 280 16.07 -3.68 -0.76
C VAL A 280 17.49 -4.22 -0.51
N GLY A 281 17.61 -5.48 -0.12
CA GLY A 281 18.89 -6.09 0.25
C GLY A 281 19.58 -5.33 1.38
N ASN A 282 20.80 -4.86 1.11
CA ASN A 282 21.61 -4.10 2.06
C ASN A 282 21.65 -2.59 1.79
N VAL A 283 20.86 -2.09 0.83
CA VAL A 283 20.92 -0.69 0.38
C VAL A 283 20.65 0.30 1.52
N ILE A 284 19.74 -0.03 2.44
CA ILE A 284 19.33 0.84 3.56
C ILE A 284 19.92 0.40 4.90
N LYS A 285 20.99 -0.40 4.90
CA LYS A 285 21.50 -1.01 6.13
C LYS A 285 21.83 0.05 7.19
N ASN A 286 22.52 1.12 6.79
CA ASN A 286 23.00 2.13 7.72
C ASN A 286 21.83 2.92 8.33
N GLU A 287 20.87 3.32 7.48
CA GLU A 287 19.68 4.07 7.87
C GLU A 287 18.78 3.25 8.80
N SER A 288 18.53 1.99 8.43
CA SER A 288 17.74 1.07 9.26
C SER A 288 18.44 0.74 10.58
N GLU A 289 19.77 0.63 10.62
CA GLU A 289 20.54 0.40 11.85
C GLU A 289 20.41 1.54 12.86
N VAL A 290 20.54 2.78 12.39
CA VAL A 290 20.34 3.96 13.25
C VAL A 290 18.95 3.97 13.86
N ILE A 291 17.93 3.58 13.10
CA ILE A 291 16.56 3.54 13.61
C ILE A 291 16.37 2.38 14.59
N ILE A 292 16.82 1.16 14.23
CA ILE A 292 16.65 -0.05 15.04
C ILE A 292 17.27 0.12 16.43
N LYS A 293 18.45 0.73 16.53
CA LYS A 293 19.12 0.98 17.83
C LYS A 293 18.30 1.85 18.79
N ARG A 294 17.34 2.63 18.29
CA ARG A 294 16.47 3.50 19.11
C ARG A 294 15.16 2.83 19.54
N LEU A 295 14.84 1.68 18.96
CA LEU A 295 13.63 0.92 19.29
C LEU A 295 13.78 0.21 20.64
N ARG A 296 12.68 -0.21 21.25
CA ARG A 296 12.70 -1.02 22.48
C ARG A 296 13.40 -2.37 22.27
N PRO A 297 13.99 -2.96 23.34
CA PRO A 297 14.75 -4.21 23.24
C PRO A 297 14.01 -5.38 22.58
N ALA A 298 12.69 -5.47 22.76
CA ALA A 298 11.87 -6.51 22.14
C ALA A 298 11.87 -6.46 20.61
N LEU A 299 11.89 -5.25 20.02
CA LEU A 299 11.99 -5.02 18.57
C LEU A 299 13.43 -5.19 18.09
N GLN A 300 14.41 -4.66 18.83
CA GLN A 300 15.83 -4.86 18.51
C GLN A 300 16.19 -6.34 18.39
N LEU A 301 15.74 -7.15 19.34
CA LEU A 301 15.98 -8.58 19.35
C LEU A 301 15.38 -9.28 18.12
N ARG A 302 14.16 -8.88 17.70
CA ARG A 302 13.48 -9.45 16.52
C ARG A 302 14.11 -9.00 15.22
N LEU A 303 14.55 -7.75 15.14
CA LEU A 303 15.16 -7.14 13.94
C LEU A 303 16.69 -7.34 13.88
N ARG A 304 17.30 -8.10 14.82
CA ARG A 304 18.75 -8.27 14.94
C ARG A 304 19.45 -8.70 13.65
N PHE A 305 18.79 -9.48 12.80
CA PHE A 305 19.38 -9.98 11.54
C PHE A 305 19.25 -9.00 10.38
N ILE A 306 18.49 -7.91 10.54
CA ILE A 306 18.44 -6.83 9.55
C ILE A 306 19.80 -6.12 9.49
N THR A 307 20.42 -5.89 10.63
CA THR A 307 21.64 -5.09 10.76
C THR A 307 22.85 -5.89 11.23
N ARG A 308 22.61 -7.14 11.70
CA ARG A 308 23.59 -8.01 12.38
C ARG A 308 24.09 -7.38 13.69
N LEU A 309 23.17 -6.89 14.53
CA LEU A 309 23.50 -6.42 15.88
C LEU A 309 24.01 -7.60 16.71
N ASN A 310 25.14 -7.41 17.41
CA ASN A 310 25.63 -8.40 18.37
C ASN A 310 24.72 -8.39 19.61
N ILE A 311 24.38 -9.58 20.11
CA ILE A 311 23.46 -9.78 21.26
C ILE A 311 23.99 -9.08 22.52
N GLU A 312 25.31 -8.90 22.62
CA GLU A 312 25.99 -8.22 23.72
C GLU A 312 25.63 -6.73 23.79
N ASP A 313 25.50 -6.04 22.65
CA ASP A 313 25.19 -4.60 22.58
C ASP A 313 23.77 -4.28 23.08
N ILE A 314 22.84 -5.24 23.03
CA ILE A 314 21.44 -5.07 23.46
C ILE A 314 21.30 -5.11 24.99
N ASN A 315 22.24 -5.74 25.69
CA ASN A 315 22.19 -5.93 27.14
C ASN A 315 22.98 -4.87 27.93
N THR A 316 23.88 -4.13 27.29
CA THR A 316 24.77 -3.16 27.96
C THR A 316 24.02 -1.94 28.51
N ASP A 317 22.89 -1.55 27.90
CA ASP A 317 22.08 -0.40 28.36
C ASP A 317 21.31 -0.66 29.67
N LYS A 318 21.27 -1.91 30.17
CA LYS A 318 20.66 -2.20 31.48
C LYS A 318 21.59 -1.94 32.68
N ASN A 319 22.90 -1.75 32.47
CA ASN A 319 23.88 -1.77 33.56
C ASN A 319 24.47 -0.41 33.98
N LEU A 320 23.97 0.72 33.46
CA LEU A 320 24.56 2.04 33.73
C LEU A 320 24.07 2.76 34.99
N ASN A 321 23.57 2.06 36.03
CA ASN A 321 23.10 2.75 37.24
C ASN A 321 23.37 2.07 38.59
N LEU A 322 24.60 1.58 38.81
CA LEU A 322 25.08 1.23 40.16
C LEU A 322 26.52 1.74 40.37
N PRO A 323 26.80 2.58 41.39
CA PRO A 323 28.15 3.01 41.70
C PRO A 323 28.97 1.87 42.31
N LEU A 324 30.16 1.64 41.77
CA LEU A 324 31.16 0.69 42.29
C LEU A 324 31.77 1.19 43.60
N VAL A 325 31.54 0.46 44.69
CA VAL A 325 32.30 0.60 45.94
C VAL A 325 33.59 -0.23 45.81
N GLN A 326 34.74 0.45 45.94
CA GLN A 326 36.07 -0.17 46.00
C GLN A 326 36.25 -0.93 47.31
N GLN A 327 36.72 -2.17 47.24
CA GLN A 327 37.38 -2.84 48.38
C GLN A 327 38.72 -3.44 47.96
N GLN A 328 39.70 -3.24 48.86
CA GLN A 328 41.13 -3.45 48.73
C GLN A 328 41.54 -4.94 48.83
N GLN A 329 42.72 -5.23 48.27
CA GLN A 329 43.48 -6.50 48.37
C GLN A 329 43.94 -6.80 49.82
N PRO A 330 44.49 -8.01 50.07
CA PRO A 330 45.95 -8.12 50.08
C PRO A 330 46.56 -9.39 49.43
N GLN A 331 47.83 -9.23 49.05
CA GLN A 331 48.78 -10.13 48.38
C GLN A 331 49.29 -11.30 49.25
N GLN A 332 49.76 -12.40 48.61
CA GLN A 332 50.88 -13.22 49.07
C GLN A 332 51.59 -13.99 47.91
N GLN A 333 52.87 -14.27 48.11
CA GLN A 333 53.95 -14.59 47.14
C GLN A 333 54.33 -16.12 47.13
N PRO A 334 55.38 -16.61 46.39
CA PRO A 334 55.33 -17.84 45.59
C PRO A 334 56.14 -19.05 46.14
N GLN A 335 55.96 -20.26 45.56
CA GLN A 335 56.87 -21.42 45.76
C GLN A 335 57.05 -22.29 44.49
N GLN A 336 58.23 -22.93 44.41
CA GLN A 336 58.94 -23.50 43.26
C GLN A 336 58.67 -24.99 42.94
N GLN A 337 58.85 -25.33 41.65
CA GLN A 337 59.50 -26.49 40.98
C GLN A 337 59.30 -27.96 41.43
N GLN A 338 58.99 -28.84 40.45
CA GLN A 338 59.83 -30.01 40.11
C GLN A 338 59.62 -30.53 38.67
N GLN A 339 60.69 -31.06 38.10
CA GLN A 339 60.98 -31.43 36.69
C GLN A 339 60.65 -32.89 36.32
N GLN A 340 60.50 -33.18 35.01
CA GLN A 340 61.16 -34.27 34.24
C GLN A 340 60.64 -34.26 32.77
N GLN A 341 61.38 -33.75 31.78
CA GLN A 341 62.41 -34.38 30.91
C GLN A 341 61.93 -35.42 29.86
N HIS A 342 61.95 -34.96 28.60
CA HIS A 342 61.98 -35.64 27.28
C HIS A 342 63.26 -36.53 27.09
N PRO A 343 63.43 -37.40 26.05
CA PRO A 343 63.56 -36.99 24.62
C PRO A 343 63.24 -38.11 23.56
N PRO A 344 63.65 -38.07 22.26
CA PRO A 344 62.72 -38.04 21.11
C PRO A 344 63.09 -39.08 19.98
N PRO A 345 63.02 -38.78 18.67
CA PRO A 345 62.06 -39.30 17.68
C PRO A 345 62.68 -40.27 16.64
N LEU A 346 61.87 -40.91 15.79
CA LEU A 346 62.38 -41.56 14.58
C LEU A 346 61.37 -41.52 13.42
N GLN A 347 61.85 -40.95 12.31
CA GLN A 347 61.24 -40.84 10.99
C GLN A 347 62.11 -41.66 10.02
N GLN A 348 61.55 -42.67 9.36
CA GLN A 348 62.01 -43.42 8.16
C GLN A 348 61.04 -44.60 8.01
N GLN A 349 60.50 -45.01 6.86
CA GLN A 349 61.04 -45.14 5.50
C GLN A 349 59.87 -45.38 4.51
N LEU A 350 59.99 -44.76 3.32
CA LEU A 350 59.68 -45.26 1.96
C LEU A 350 58.59 -46.35 1.81
N ALA A 351 57.45 -46.00 1.19
CA ALA A 351 57.22 -46.16 -0.26
C ALA A 351 57.51 -47.57 -0.80
N SER A 352 56.47 -48.38 -1.02
CA SER A 352 56.08 -48.87 -2.36
C SER A 352 55.02 -49.99 -2.31
N ALA A 353 54.10 -49.86 -3.25
CA ALA A 353 53.50 -50.94 -4.04
C ALA A 353 52.16 -51.60 -3.61
N VAL A 354 51.29 -51.63 -4.63
CA VAL A 354 50.22 -52.61 -4.96
C VAL A 354 48.90 -52.41 -4.20
N GLN A 355 47.90 -51.76 -4.81
CA GLN A 355 46.84 -52.39 -5.62
C GLN A 355 46.18 -53.59 -4.94
N GLN A 356 44.91 -53.46 -4.57
CA GLN A 356 43.79 -54.34 -4.99
C GLN A 356 42.63 -54.26 -3.98
N GLN A 357 41.44 -53.99 -4.55
CA GLN A 357 40.11 -54.51 -4.17
C GLN A 357 39.58 -54.05 -2.79
N ALA A 358 38.38 -53.48 -2.64
CA ALA A 358 37.18 -53.44 -3.47
C ALA A 358 36.36 -52.18 -3.13
#